data_AF-A0A4R9LTV6-F1
#
_entry.id   AF-A0A4R9LTV6-F1
#
_cell.length_a   1.000
_cell.length_b   1.000
_cell.length_c   1.000
_cell.angle_alpha   90.00
_cell.angle_beta   90.00
_cell.angle_gamma   90.00
#
_symmetry.space_group_name_H-M   'P 1'
#
loop_
_entity.id
_entity.type
_entity.pdbx_description
1 polymer ?
#
loop_
_entity_poly.entity_id
_entity_poly.type
_entity_poly.pdbx_seq_one_letter_code
_entity_poly.pdbx_strand_id
1 'polypeptide(L)'
;MRKCFLETTVDDACPNNCKMSFDPHTLVDINKMQCIAKEKLRAFLQNRVTFRVGISAFYQSNYRILEEFMAESKENQELVTYYLYISDPPLVKDIIEAFTSETLASLFRTDYKTFISIRDTISKEKREKNFFKVRGYRYWTYLNFQKVCDVIVYLVREMKEPELACQFLVILPSAIVSNLKDYTGFTPEEEKTLYQALGDAIYELPIQSPKIYDHMLALFADDMEIFIVLSTMEELIRRQEKILDLTEKLLSYTAKNRLDLNIQYIFSELNGTEIGIATEILNQLQERKVISPSQKELVLNFLETGNLDILKPLKMNLLR
;
A
#
# COMPACT_ATOMS: atom_id res chain seq x y z
N MET A 1 -17.38 -13.09 -39.79
CA MET A 1 -16.45 -12.75 -38.69
C MET A 1 -17.23 -11.92 -37.67
N ARG A 2 -17.27 -12.32 -36.39
CA ARG A 2 -17.98 -11.56 -35.35
C ARG A 2 -17.17 -10.29 -35.05
N LYS A 3 -17.81 -9.14 -35.20
CA LYS A 3 -17.24 -7.83 -34.86
C LYS A 3 -17.94 -7.32 -33.60
N CYS A 4 -17.23 -6.60 -32.75
CA CYS A 4 -17.89 -5.87 -31.67
C CYS A 4 -18.56 -4.59 -32.20
N PHE A 5 -19.28 -3.88 -31.33
CA PHE A 5 -19.92 -2.60 -31.65
C PHE A 5 -18.95 -1.53 -32.19
N LEU A 6 -17.67 -1.58 -31.82
CA LEU A 6 -16.62 -0.68 -32.32
C LEU A 6 -15.91 -1.23 -33.57
N GLU A 7 -16.59 -2.11 -34.31
CA GLU A 7 -16.16 -2.75 -35.56
C GLU A 7 -14.85 -3.56 -35.52
N THR A 8 -14.28 -3.79 -34.34
CA THR A 8 -13.05 -4.60 -34.20
C THR A 8 -13.36 -6.09 -34.20
N THR A 9 -12.48 -6.87 -34.85
CA THR A 9 -12.54 -8.34 -34.88
C THR A 9 -11.74 -8.93 -33.72
N VAL A 10 -11.76 -10.25 -33.52
CA VAL A 10 -10.94 -10.92 -32.48
C VAL A 10 -9.44 -10.70 -32.68
N ASP A 11 -8.98 -10.53 -33.93
CA ASP A 11 -7.55 -10.44 -34.27
C ASP A 11 -6.96 -9.03 -34.14
N ASP A 12 -7.82 -8.00 -34.04
CA ASP A 12 -7.39 -6.59 -33.95
C ASP A 12 -7.15 -6.15 -32.49
N ALA A 13 -6.35 -5.11 -32.22
CA ALA A 13 -6.26 -4.58 -30.86
C ALA A 13 -7.55 -3.83 -30.45
N CYS A 14 -7.89 -3.84 -29.16
CA CYS A 14 -8.99 -3.02 -28.65
C CYS A 14 -8.65 -1.52 -28.74
N PRO A 15 -9.56 -0.68 -29.27
CA PRO A 15 -9.41 0.77 -29.24
C PRO A 15 -9.31 1.34 -27.83
N ASN A 16 -8.59 2.44 -27.66
CA ASN A 16 -8.34 3.07 -26.34
C ASN A 16 -9.60 3.65 -25.66
N ASN A 17 -10.69 3.85 -26.42
CA ASN A 17 -11.96 4.38 -25.94
C ASN A 17 -13.00 3.28 -25.64
N CYS A 18 -12.63 2.00 -25.78
CA CYS A 18 -13.49 0.87 -25.45
C CYS A 18 -14.05 1.02 -24.02
N LYS A 19 -13.17 1.23 -23.04
CA LYS A 19 -13.55 1.32 -21.62
C LYS A 19 -14.55 2.46 -21.34
N MET A 20 -14.43 3.60 -22.03
CA MET A 20 -15.34 4.75 -21.88
C MET A 20 -16.71 4.54 -22.53
N SER A 21 -16.80 3.59 -23.45
CA SER A 21 -18.06 3.25 -24.13
C SER A 21 -18.93 2.32 -23.28
N PHE A 22 -18.34 1.63 -22.30
CA PHE A 22 -19.07 0.77 -21.37
C PHE A 22 -19.42 1.56 -20.10
N ASP A 23 -20.73 1.77 -19.84
CA ASP A 23 -21.17 2.22 -18.52
C ASP A 23 -20.73 1.17 -17.47
N PRO A 24 -20.01 1.56 -16.40
CA PRO A 24 -19.51 0.63 -15.39
C PRO A 24 -20.60 -0.17 -14.65
N HIS A 25 -21.88 0.23 -14.68
CA HIS A 25 -22.88 -0.31 -13.76
C HIS A 25 -23.80 -1.41 -14.30
N THR A 26 -23.91 -1.62 -15.62
CA THR A 26 -24.93 -2.54 -16.21
C THR A 26 -24.36 -3.60 -17.17
N LEU A 27 -24.43 -4.87 -16.77
CA LEU A 27 -24.23 -6.05 -17.65
C LEU A 27 -25.14 -6.04 -18.89
N VAL A 28 -26.30 -5.40 -18.77
CA VAL A 28 -27.29 -5.26 -19.84
C VAL A 28 -26.72 -4.49 -21.04
N ASP A 29 -25.82 -3.53 -20.81
CA ASP A 29 -25.22 -2.75 -21.89
C ASP A 29 -23.97 -3.42 -22.50
N ILE A 30 -23.27 -4.26 -21.73
CA ILE A 30 -22.18 -5.11 -22.22
C ILE A 30 -22.68 -6.09 -23.29
N ASN A 31 -23.83 -6.73 -23.06
CA ASN A 31 -24.47 -7.64 -24.02
C ASN A 31 -24.99 -6.89 -25.26
N LYS A 32 -25.50 -5.67 -25.10
CA LYS A 32 -25.91 -4.81 -26.22
C LYS A 32 -24.73 -4.36 -27.08
N MET A 33 -23.56 -4.13 -26.48
CA MET A 33 -22.35 -3.68 -27.20
C MET A 33 -21.49 -4.82 -27.77
N GLN A 34 -21.89 -6.08 -27.56
CA GLN A 34 -21.18 -7.26 -28.08
C GLN A 34 -19.67 -7.21 -27.78
N CYS A 35 -19.28 -6.89 -26.54
CA CYS A 35 -17.87 -6.87 -26.16
C CYS A 35 -17.25 -8.25 -26.41
N ILE A 36 -16.16 -8.31 -27.19
CA ILE A 36 -15.46 -9.56 -27.54
C ILE A 36 -14.13 -9.71 -26.79
N ALA A 37 -13.91 -8.95 -25.71
CA ALA A 37 -12.62 -8.93 -25.03
C ALA A 37 -12.29 -10.28 -24.37
N LYS A 38 -13.31 -10.97 -23.86
CA LYS A 38 -13.18 -12.34 -23.35
C LYS A 38 -12.70 -13.31 -24.43
N GLU A 39 -13.27 -13.24 -25.62
CA GLU A 39 -12.86 -14.05 -26.77
C GLU A 39 -11.41 -13.75 -27.19
N LYS A 40 -10.98 -12.48 -27.13
CA LYS A 40 -9.59 -12.09 -27.38
C LYS A 40 -8.61 -12.68 -26.37
N LEU A 41 -8.95 -12.65 -25.08
CA LEU A 41 -8.14 -13.26 -24.02
C LEU A 41 -8.02 -14.78 -24.21
N ARG A 42 -9.13 -15.45 -24.53
CA ARG A 42 -9.11 -16.90 -24.87
C ARG A 42 -8.28 -17.18 -26.12
N ALA A 43 -8.41 -16.36 -27.16
CA ALA A 43 -7.64 -16.51 -28.39
C ALA A 43 -6.13 -16.32 -28.13
N PHE A 44 -5.76 -15.46 -27.18
CA PHE A 44 -4.36 -15.28 -26.77
C PHE A 44 -3.82 -16.54 -26.10
N LEU A 45 -4.55 -17.13 -25.15
CA LEU A 45 -4.16 -18.42 -24.52
C LEU A 45 -4.01 -19.55 -25.55
N GLN A 46 -4.80 -19.52 -26.61
CA GLN A 46 -4.74 -20.48 -27.72
C GLN A 46 -3.63 -20.17 -28.75
N ASN A 47 -2.77 -19.17 -28.50
CA ASN A 47 -1.74 -18.69 -29.41
C ASN A 47 -2.26 -18.25 -30.80
N ARG A 48 -3.53 -17.82 -30.87
CA ARG A 48 -4.18 -17.39 -32.12
C ARG A 48 -4.01 -15.90 -32.40
N VAL A 49 -3.81 -15.10 -31.37
CA VAL A 49 -3.61 -13.64 -31.48
C VAL A 49 -2.33 -13.22 -30.79
N THR A 50 -1.83 -12.03 -31.16
CA THR A 50 -0.58 -11.49 -30.60
C THR A 50 -0.76 -10.97 -29.17
N PHE A 51 0.36 -10.81 -28.46
CA PHE A 51 0.39 -10.18 -27.13
C PHE A 51 -0.28 -8.80 -27.12
N ARG A 52 -0.07 -7.98 -28.18
CA ARG A 52 -0.69 -6.66 -28.30
C ARG A 52 -2.22 -6.73 -28.26
N VAL A 53 -2.80 -7.75 -28.88
CA VAL A 53 -4.26 -7.97 -28.87
C VAL A 53 -4.71 -8.38 -27.48
N GLY A 54 -4.06 -9.38 -26.87
CA GLY A 54 -4.40 -9.87 -25.54
C GLY A 54 -4.32 -8.78 -24.45
N ILE A 55 -3.21 -8.05 -24.38
CA ILE A 55 -3.04 -6.99 -23.37
C ILE A 55 -3.99 -5.80 -23.60
N SER A 56 -4.28 -5.46 -24.87
CA SER A 56 -5.28 -4.42 -25.16
C SER A 56 -6.68 -4.83 -24.69
N ALA A 57 -7.03 -6.12 -24.83
CA ALA A 57 -8.30 -6.64 -24.32
C ALA A 57 -8.35 -6.53 -22.79
N PHE A 58 -7.26 -6.86 -22.09
CA PHE A 58 -7.17 -6.70 -20.64
C PHE A 58 -7.40 -5.23 -20.21
N TYR A 59 -6.65 -4.27 -20.77
CA TYR A 59 -6.77 -2.87 -20.37
C TYR A 59 -8.13 -2.24 -20.67
N GLN A 60 -8.77 -2.68 -21.76
CA GLN A 60 -9.97 -2.06 -22.29
C GLN A 60 -11.27 -2.79 -21.90
N SER A 61 -11.16 -3.92 -21.20
CA SER A 61 -12.33 -4.66 -20.72
C SER A 61 -13.02 -3.96 -19.57
N ASN A 62 -14.34 -4.13 -19.50
CA ASN A 62 -15.06 -3.91 -18.24
C ASN A 62 -14.58 -4.95 -17.20
N TYR A 63 -14.42 -4.52 -15.95
CA TYR A 63 -13.92 -5.35 -14.86
C TYR A 63 -14.73 -6.65 -14.69
N ARG A 64 -16.06 -6.63 -14.87
CA ARG A 64 -16.91 -7.82 -14.75
C ARG A 64 -16.56 -8.92 -15.76
N ILE A 65 -16.18 -8.53 -16.98
CA ILE A 65 -15.74 -9.48 -18.01
C ILE A 65 -14.45 -10.18 -17.57
N LEU A 66 -13.54 -9.42 -16.95
CA LEU A 66 -12.29 -9.97 -16.42
C LEU A 66 -12.57 -10.90 -15.24
N GLU A 67 -13.46 -10.53 -14.32
CA GLU A 67 -13.88 -11.38 -13.18
C GLU A 67 -14.50 -12.69 -13.66
N GLU A 68 -15.46 -12.62 -14.59
CA GLU A 68 -16.05 -13.80 -15.20
C GLU A 68 -15.00 -14.66 -15.94
N PHE A 69 -14.05 -14.03 -16.63
CA PHE A 69 -12.99 -14.75 -17.34
C PHE A 69 -12.06 -15.47 -16.35
N MET A 70 -11.65 -14.80 -15.28
CA MET A 70 -10.80 -15.40 -14.24
C MET A 70 -11.50 -16.58 -13.54
N ALA A 71 -12.80 -16.48 -13.28
CA ALA A 71 -13.56 -17.52 -12.59
C ALA A 71 -13.71 -18.83 -13.40
N GLU A 72 -13.48 -18.80 -14.72
CA GLU A 72 -13.65 -19.99 -15.58
C GLU A 72 -12.52 -21.01 -15.47
N SER A 73 -11.27 -20.59 -15.22
CA SER A 73 -10.15 -21.50 -15.13
C SER A 73 -8.94 -20.87 -14.44
N LYS A 74 -8.08 -21.72 -13.88
CA LYS A 74 -6.80 -21.28 -13.29
C LYS A 74 -5.88 -20.61 -14.31
N GLU A 75 -5.83 -21.13 -15.54
CA GLU A 75 -5.03 -20.54 -16.63
C GLU A 75 -5.49 -19.12 -16.98
N ASN A 76 -6.80 -18.86 -16.95
CA ASN A 76 -7.34 -17.53 -17.18
C ASN A 76 -6.96 -16.57 -16.06
N GLN A 77 -7.02 -17.01 -14.80
CA GLN A 77 -6.56 -16.24 -13.65
C GLN A 77 -5.07 -15.93 -13.73
N GLU A 78 -4.24 -16.93 -14.07
CA GLU A 78 -2.78 -16.76 -14.25
C GLU A 78 -2.47 -15.73 -15.35
N LEU A 79 -3.24 -15.71 -16.45
CA LEU A 79 -3.08 -14.69 -17.50
C LEU A 79 -3.39 -13.28 -17.00
N VAL A 80 -4.48 -13.10 -16.25
CA VAL A 80 -4.84 -11.77 -15.70
C VAL A 80 -3.80 -11.32 -14.68
N THR A 81 -3.36 -12.21 -13.79
CA THR A 81 -2.25 -11.93 -12.86
C THR A 81 -0.97 -11.57 -13.59
N TYR A 82 -0.63 -12.27 -14.68
CA TYR A 82 0.53 -11.95 -15.49
C TYR A 82 0.45 -10.55 -16.08
N TYR A 83 -0.70 -10.15 -16.61
CA TYR A 83 -0.90 -8.79 -17.10
C TYR A 83 -0.83 -7.74 -15.98
N LEU A 84 -1.37 -8.00 -14.79
CA LEU A 84 -1.18 -7.12 -13.64
C LEU A 84 0.30 -6.95 -13.26
N TYR A 85 1.08 -8.04 -13.27
CA TYR A 85 2.49 -8.06 -12.90
C TYR A 85 3.39 -7.25 -13.84
N ILE A 86 3.18 -7.36 -15.15
CA ILE A 86 4.03 -6.70 -16.15
C ILE A 86 3.64 -5.24 -16.42
N SER A 87 2.44 -4.85 -16.00
CA SER A 87 1.92 -3.50 -16.24
C SER A 87 2.44 -2.52 -15.19
N ASP A 88 2.60 -1.26 -15.59
CA ASP A 88 2.88 -0.20 -14.63
C ASP A 88 1.66 0.00 -13.70
N PRO A 89 1.85 0.09 -12.37
CA PRO A 89 0.74 0.18 -11.41
C PRO A 89 -0.32 1.25 -11.72
N PRO A 90 0.04 2.47 -12.20
CA PRO A 90 -0.96 3.47 -12.57
C PRO A 90 -1.91 3.04 -13.71
N LEU A 91 -1.47 2.16 -14.62
CA LEU A 91 -2.28 1.72 -15.75
C LEU A 91 -3.36 0.69 -15.35
N VAL A 92 -3.11 -0.05 -14.28
CA VAL A 92 -4.01 -1.12 -13.81
C VAL A 92 -4.83 -0.71 -12.60
N LYS A 93 -4.55 0.45 -12.00
CA LYS A 93 -5.24 0.98 -10.81
C LYS A 93 -6.76 0.94 -10.97
N ASP A 94 -7.30 1.52 -12.04
CA ASP A 94 -8.74 1.57 -12.26
C ASP A 94 -9.39 0.18 -12.44
N ILE A 95 -8.60 -0.82 -12.88
CA ILE A 95 -9.09 -2.20 -13.04
C ILE A 95 -9.20 -2.85 -11.66
N ILE A 96 -8.12 -2.77 -10.87
CA ILE A 96 -8.07 -3.38 -9.54
C ILE A 96 -9.02 -2.69 -8.54
N GLU A 97 -9.23 -1.37 -8.66
CA GLU A 97 -10.19 -0.65 -7.81
C GLU A 97 -11.64 -1.06 -8.11
N ALA A 98 -11.92 -1.45 -9.35
CA ALA A 98 -13.26 -1.88 -9.78
C ALA A 98 -13.59 -3.34 -9.44
N PHE A 99 -12.58 -4.20 -9.25
CA PHE A 99 -12.79 -5.58 -8.84
C PHE A 99 -13.52 -5.70 -7.51
N THR A 100 -14.34 -6.73 -7.37
CA THR A 100 -15.01 -7.09 -6.11
C THR A 100 -13.99 -7.53 -5.06
N SER A 101 -14.36 -7.43 -3.78
CA SER A 101 -13.50 -7.89 -2.68
C SER A 101 -13.21 -9.39 -2.76
N GLU A 102 -14.16 -10.19 -3.28
CA GLU A 102 -13.98 -11.62 -3.56
C GLU A 102 -12.86 -11.85 -4.59
N THR A 103 -12.92 -11.17 -5.73
CA THR A 103 -11.90 -11.28 -6.78
C THR A 103 -10.52 -10.87 -6.25
N LEU A 104 -10.44 -9.74 -5.54
CA LEU A 104 -9.18 -9.26 -4.97
C LEU A 104 -8.64 -10.25 -3.93
N ALA A 105 -9.47 -10.79 -3.06
CA ALA A 105 -9.04 -11.78 -2.08
C ALA A 105 -8.51 -13.07 -2.76
N SER A 106 -9.19 -13.55 -3.82
CA SER A 106 -8.75 -14.69 -4.61
C SER A 106 -7.40 -14.45 -5.32
N LEU A 107 -7.22 -13.25 -5.91
CA LEU A 107 -5.95 -12.84 -6.52
C LEU A 107 -4.85 -12.77 -5.48
N PHE A 108 -5.09 -12.10 -4.36
CA PHE A 108 -4.11 -11.97 -3.28
C PHE A 108 -3.67 -13.32 -2.73
N ARG A 109 -4.60 -14.25 -2.51
CA ARG A 109 -4.29 -15.61 -2.06
C ARG A 109 -3.36 -16.34 -3.02
N THR A 110 -3.59 -16.22 -4.32
CA THR A 110 -2.75 -16.85 -5.36
C THR A 110 -1.36 -16.21 -5.41
N ASP A 111 -1.30 -14.89 -5.41
CA ASP A 111 -0.05 -14.14 -5.42
C ASP A 111 0.79 -14.42 -4.16
N TYR A 112 0.14 -14.45 -2.99
CA TYR A 112 0.81 -14.70 -1.73
C TYR A 112 1.36 -16.12 -1.65
N LYS A 113 0.61 -17.13 -2.09
CA LYS A 113 1.13 -18.51 -2.22
C LYS A 113 2.36 -18.58 -3.12
N THR A 114 2.31 -17.87 -4.25
CA THR A 114 3.43 -17.80 -5.20
C THR A 114 4.64 -17.13 -4.53
N PHE A 115 4.44 -16.00 -3.84
CA PHE A 115 5.47 -15.31 -3.07
C PHE A 115 6.12 -16.22 -2.03
N ILE A 116 5.34 -16.93 -1.20
CA ILE A 116 5.86 -17.84 -0.18
C ILE A 116 6.69 -18.95 -0.83
N SER A 117 6.19 -19.58 -1.90
CA SER A 117 6.91 -20.63 -2.61
C SER A 117 8.28 -20.16 -3.14
N ILE A 118 8.34 -18.98 -3.76
CA ILE A 118 9.58 -18.38 -4.26
C ILE A 118 10.51 -18.02 -3.09
N ARG A 119 9.98 -17.35 -2.06
CA ARG A 119 10.73 -16.94 -0.87
C ARG A 119 11.43 -18.13 -0.21
N ASP A 120 10.75 -19.27 -0.12
CA ASP A 120 11.27 -20.46 0.54
C ASP A 120 12.41 -21.13 -0.26
N THR A 121 12.49 -20.89 -1.57
CA THR A 121 13.60 -21.35 -2.43
C THR A 121 14.83 -20.43 -2.42
N ILE A 122 14.68 -19.17 -1.99
CA ILE A 122 15.79 -18.18 -1.96
C ILE A 122 16.60 -18.32 -0.66
N SER A 123 17.91 -18.03 -0.70
CA SER A 123 18.75 -18.02 0.50
C SER A 123 18.25 -17.00 1.54
N LYS A 124 18.30 -17.33 2.84
CA LYS A 124 17.71 -16.51 3.91
C LYS A 124 18.15 -15.04 3.88
N GLU A 125 19.39 -14.76 3.48
CA GLU A 125 19.97 -13.40 3.40
C GLU A 125 19.36 -12.53 2.29
N LYS A 126 18.77 -13.13 1.24
CA LYS A 126 18.17 -12.41 0.10
C LYS A 126 16.64 -12.43 0.09
N ARG A 127 16.01 -12.98 1.14
CA ARG A 127 14.55 -13.06 1.24
C ARG A 127 13.98 -11.69 1.56
N GLU A 128 13.23 -11.12 0.62
CA GLU A 128 12.31 -10.03 0.95
C GLU A 128 11.24 -10.58 1.90
N LYS A 129 11.04 -9.91 3.04
CA LYS A 129 10.07 -10.34 4.04
C LYS A 129 8.67 -9.81 3.72
N ASN A 130 8.60 -8.67 3.04
CA ASN A 130 7.34 -7.99 2.77
C ASN A 130 6.87 -8.22 1.32
N PHE A 131 5.71 -8.88 1.17
CA PHE A 131 5.05 -9.14 -0.11
C PHE A 131 4.92 -7.88 -0.98
N PHE A 132 4.52 -6.75 -0.40
CA PHE A 132 4.24 -5.50 -1.13
C PHE A 132 5.49 -4.76 -1.60
N LYS A 133 6.69 -5.12 -1.12
CA LYS A 133 7.95 -4.53 -1.61
C LYS A 133 8.42 -5.14 -2.94
N VAL A 134 7.97 -6.36 -3.25
CA VAL A 134 8.29 -7.06 -4.49
C VAL A 134 7.68 -6.31 -5.67
N ARG A 135 8.50 -5.98 -6.68
CA ARG A 135 8.11 -5.15 -7.83
C ARG A 135 6.78 -5.59 -8.47
N GLY A 136 6.60 -6.90 -8.62
CA GLY A 136 5.41 -7.50 -9.22
C GLY A 136 4.10 -7.33 -8.48
N TYR A 137 4.16 -7.04 -7.17
CA TYR A 137 2.99 -6.91 -6.30
C TYR A 137 2.78 -5.47 -5.84
N ARG A 138 3.54 -4.51 -6.38
CA ARG A 138 3.42 -3.09 -6.00
C ARG A 138 2.08 -2.49 -6.38
N TYR A 139 1.34 -3.08 -7.32
CA TYR A 139 0.02 -2.56 -7.69
C TYR A 139 -0.97 -2.56 -6.51
N TRP A 140 -0.80 -3.46 -5.53
CA TRP A 140 -1.59 -3.47 -4.30
C TRP A 140 -1.45 -2.19 -3.46
N THR A 141 -0.31 -1.50 -3.53
CA THR A 141 -0.09 -0.26 -2.78
C THR A 141 -0.75 0.96 -3.44
N TYR A 142 -1.42 0.78 -4.58
CA TYR A 142 -2.14 1.85 -5.30
C TYR A 142 -3.66 1.80 -5.07
N LEU A 143 -4.15 0.76 -4.40
CA LEU A 143 -5.56 0.69 -3.99
C LEU A 143 -5.86 1.76 -2.94
N ASN A 144 -7.05 2.35 -3.04
CA ASN A 144 -7.61 3.15 -1.97
C ASN A 144 -7.67 2.34 -0.66
N PHE A 145 -7.33 2.96 0.47
CA PHE A 145 -7.40 2.33 1.80
C PHE A 145 -8.78 1.72 2.08
N GLN A 146 -9.88 2.36 1.65
CA GLN A 146 -11.22 1.82 1.86
C GLN A 146 -11.39 0.47 1.14
N LYS A 147 -10.83 0.36 -0.07
CA LYS A 147 -10.87 -0.88 -0.83
C LYS A 147 -10.04 -1.98 -0.16
N VAL A 148 -8.90 -1.61 0.42
CA VAL A 148 -8.08 -2.52 1.24
C VAL A 148 -8.85 -2.98 2.47
N CYS A 149 -9.55 -2.09 3.17
CA CYS A 149 -10.44 -2.44 4.29
C CYS A 149 -11.53 -3.43 3.87
N ASP A 150 -12.19 -3.20 2.72
CA ASP A 150 -13.22 -4.11 2.20
C ASP A 150 -12.66 -5.52 1.93
N VAL A 151 -11.42 -5.62 1.44
CA VAL A 151 -10.73 -6.90 1.21
C VAL A 151 -10.37 -7.58 2.53
N ILE A 152 -9.86 -6.82 3.51
CA ILE A 152 -9.58 -7.31 4.87
C ILE A 152 -10.87 -7.89 5.49
N VAL A 153 -11.99 -7.17 5.39
CA VAL A 153 -13.29 -7.63 5.88
C VAL A 153 -13.69 -8.93 5.22
N TYR A 154 -13.60 -9.03 3.89
CA TYR A 154 -13.92 -10.24 3.15
C TYR A 154 -13.04 -11.43 3.56
N LEU A 155 -11.73 -11.22 3.69
CA LEU A 155 -10.79 -12.26 4.11
C LEU A 155 -11.08 -12.78 5.53
N VAL A 156 -11.39 -11.90 6.47
CA VAL A 156 -11.69 -12.27 7.87
C VAL A 156 -13.08 -12.93 7.99
N ARG A 157 -14.11 -12.35 7.37
CA ARG A 157 -15.50 -12.78 7.59
C ARG A 157 -15.92 -13.92 6.69
N GLU A 158 -15.65 -13.82 5.40
CA GLU A 158 -16.14 -14.78 4.40
C GLU A 158 -15.15 -15.92 4.20
N MET A 159 -13.87 -15.61 4.00
CA MET A 159 -12.85 -16.64 3.73
C MET A 159 -12.26 -17.28 4.98
N LYS A 160 -12.39 -16.63 6.14
CA LYS A 160 -11.77 -17.07 7.41
C LYS A 160 -10.24 -17.24 7.29
N GLU A 161 -9.58 -16.33 6.58
CA GLU A 161 -8.11 -16.33 6.35
C GLU A 161 -7.46 -15.06 6.97
N PRO A 162 -7.44 -14.92 8.30
CA PRO A 162 -6.86 -13.75 8.96
C PRO A 162 -5.34 -13.60 8.72
N GLU A 163 -4.62 -14.68 8.43
CA GLU A 163 -3.19 -14.67 8.11
C GLU A 163 -2.88 -13.98 6.76
N LEU A 164 -3.85 -13.99 5.84
CA LEU A 164 -3.76 -13.21 4.61
C LEU A 164 -4.19 -11.76 4.87
N ALA A 165 -5.27 -11.58 5.63
CA ALA A 165 -5.79 -10.25 5.94
C ALA A 165 -4.76 -9.37 6.67
N CYS A 166 -4.03 -9.94 7.64
CA CYS A 166 -3.08 -9.20 8.46
C CYS A 166 -1.92 -8.62 7.65
N GLN A 167 -1.59 -9.20 6.48
CA GLN A 167 -0.56 -8.68 5.59
C GLN A 167 -0.87 -7.24 5.16
N PHE A 168 -2.15 -6.91 4.95
CA PHE A 168 -2.55 -5.59 4.48
C PHE A 168 -2.38 -4.47 5.51
N LEU A 169 -2.22 -4.78 6.80
CA LEU A 169 -2.05 -3.77 7.85
C LEU A 169 -0.80 -2.91 7.60
N VAL A 170 0.23 -3.45 6.95
CA VAL A 170 1.49 -2.72 6.68
C VAL A 170 1.38 -1.70 5.54
N ILE A 171 0.34 -1.78 4.70
CA ILE A 171 0.13 -0.82 3.60
C ILE A 171 -0.97 0.19 3.90
N LEU A 172 -1.73 -0.01 4.99
CA LEU A 172 -2.72 0.95 5.44
C LEU A 172 -2.01 2.18 6.06
N PRO A 173 -2.55 3.39 5.87
CA PRO A 173 -2.08 4.55 6.60
C PRO A 173 -2.24 4.34 8.10
N SER A 174 -1.28 4.84 8.89
CA SER A 174 -1.29 4.67 10.36
C SER A 174 -2.59 5.14 11.00
N ALA A 175 -3.16 6.26 10.55
CA ALA A 175 -4.44 6.76 11.03
C ALA A 175 -5.63 5.80 10.80
N ILE A 176 -5.57 5.00 9.74
CA ILE A 176 -6.58 3.97 9.43
C ILE A 176 -6.34 2.74 10.30
N VAL A 177 -5.09 2.30 10.44
CA VAL A 177 -4.72 1.16 11.31
C VAL A 177 -5.16 1.40 12.76
N SER A 178 -4.92 2.59 13.29
CA SER A 178 -5.31 2.95 14.66
C SER A 178 -6.82 3.01 14.90
N ASN A 179 -7.62 3.16 13.86
CA ASN A 179 -9.08 3.21 13.95
C ASN A 179 -9.72 2.16 13.03
N LEU A 180 -9.08 1.00 12.85
CA LEU A 180 -9.46 0.02 11.84
C LEU A 180 -10.94 -0.36 11.95
N LYS A 181 -11.43 -0.52 13.18
CA LYS A 181 -12.83 -0.79 13.53
C LYS A 181 -13.82 0.16 12.86
N ASP A 182 -13.51 1.44 12.75
CA ASP A 182 -14.43 2.44 12.17
C ASP A 182 -14.59 2.27 10.66
N TYR A 183 -13.58 1.68 10.00
CA TYR A 183 -13.57 1.46 8.55
C TYR A 183 -14.00 0.05 8.14
N THR A 184 -13.86 -0.93 9.04
CA THR A 184 -14.18 -2.35 8.78
C THR A 184 -15.47 -2.81 9.47
N GLY A 185 -15.91 -2.10 10.50
CA GLY A 185 -17.01 -2.50 11.36
C GLY A 185 -16.74 -3.77 12.15
N PHE A 186 -15.48 -4.07 12.46
CA PHE A 186 -15.10 -5.29 13.19
C PHE A 186 -15.59 -5.32 14.64
N THR A 187 -15.90 -6.52 15.12
CA THR A 187 -16.06 -6.77 16.56
C THR A 187 -14.68 -6.91 17.23
N PRO A 188 -14.58 -6.74 18.56
CA PRO A 188 -13.34 -6.96 19.29
C PRO A 188 -12.71 -8.35 19.02
N GLU A 189 -13.53 -9.39 18.89
CA GLU A 189 -13.07 -10.75 18.61
C GLU A 189 -12.48 -10.89 17.21
N GLU A 190 -13.07 -10.22 16.22
CA GLU A 190 -12.55 -10.19 14.84
C GLU A 190 -11.21 -9.44 14.78
N GLU A 191 -11.09 -8.30 15.48
CA GLU A 191 -9.83 -7.57 15.62
C GLU A 191 -8.77 -8.43 16.32
N LYS A 192 -9.14 -9.10 17.41
CA LYS A 192 -8.22 -9.98 18.15
C LYS A 192 -7.70 -11.09 17.25
N THR A 193 -8.58 -11.74 16.49
CA THR A 193 -8.22 -12.77 15.51
C THR A 193 -7.27 -12.23 14.44
N LEU A 194 -7.54 -11.04 13.90
CA LEU A 194 -6.70 -10.41 12.88
C LEU A 194 -5.30 -10.07 13.41
N TYR A 195 -5.22 -9.45 14.60
CA TYR A 195 -3.94 -9.04 15.18
C TYR A 195 -3.12 -10.25 15.67
N GLN A 196 -3.76 -11.30 16.21
CA GLN A 196 -3.08 -12.55 16.56
C GLN A 196 -2.46 -13.23 15.34
N ALA A 197 -3.09 -13.11 14.16
CA ALA A 197 -2.55 -13.66 12.92
C ALA A 197 -1.25 -12.99 12.45
N LEU A 198 -0.81 -11.89 13.07
CA LEU A 198 0.52 -11.31 12.87
C LEU A 198 1.64 -12.16 13.50
N GLY A 199 1.32 -13.06 14.44
CA GLY A 199 2.32 -13.78 15.24
C GLY A 199 3.24 -12.79 15.97
N ASP A 200 4.56 -13.03 15.94
CA ASP A 200 5.55 -12.15 16.58
C ASP A 200 5.52 -10.69 16.09
N ALA A 201 5.04 -10.46 14.85
CA ALA A 201 4.92 -9.11 14.30
C ALA A 201 3.82 -8.28 14.97
N ILE A 202 2.99 -8.87 15.85
CA ILE A 202 1.99 -8.15 16.64
C ILE A 202 2.63 -7.02 17.47
N TYR A 203 3.86 -7.21 17.94
CA TYR A 203 4.59 -6.22 18.74
C TYR A 203 5.23 -5.12 17.88
N GLU A 204 5.44 -5.36 16.57
CA GLU A 204 5.93 -4.34 15.64
C GLU A 204 4.83 -3.35 15.25
N LEU A 205 3.56 -3.78 15.24
CA LEU A 205 2.42 -2.96 14.83
C LEU A 205 2.29 -1.65 15.63
N PRO A 206 2.31 -1.64 16.98
CA PRO A 206 2.25 -0.39 17.75
C PRO A 206 3.53 0.46 17.64
N ILE A 207 4.66 -0.10 17.20
CA ILE A 207 5.84 0.72 16.86
C ILE A 207 5.59 1.45 15.53
N GLN A 208 4.99 0.78 14.55
CA GLN A 208 4.68 1.38 13.24
C GLN A 208 3.50 2.36 13.31
N SER A 209 2.53 2.10 14.18
CA SER A 209 1.33 2.93 14.37
C SER A 209 1.04 3.16 15.86
N PRO A 210 1.78 4.04 16.55
CA PRO A 210 1.69 4.22 18.01
C PRO A 210 0.30 4.45 18.57
N LYS A 211 -0.57 5.14 17.82
CA LYS A 211 -1.95 5.45 18.24
C LYS A 211 -2.85 4.22 18.38
N ILE A 212 -2.45 3.05 17.90
CA ILE A 212 -3.19 1.79 18.13
C ILE A 212 -2.88 1.16 19.50
N TYR A 213 -1.81 1.59 20.17
CA TYR A 213 -1.26 0.90 21.33
C TYR A 213 -2.27 0.69 22.46
N ASP A 214 -2.93 1.77 22.90
CA ASP A 214 -3.90 1.70 24.00
C ASP A 214 -5.06 0.76 23.68
N HIS A 215 -5.52 0.77 22.41
CA HIS A 215 -6.55 -0.14 21.93
C HIS A 215 -6.08 -1.59 21.97
N MET A 216 -4.88 -1.89 21.47
CA MET A 216 -4.32 -3.25 21.55
C MET A 216 -4.14 -3.71 23.00
N LEU A 217 -3.64 -2.84 23.88
CA LEU A 217 -3.45 -3.16 25.30
C LEU A 217 -4.78 -3.53 25.97
N ALA A 218 -5.86 -2.79 25.66
CA ALA A 218 -7.20 -3.10 26.14
C ALA A 218 -7.76 -4.39 25.52
N LEU A 219 -7.58 -4.60 24.22
CA LEU A 219 -8.09 -5.75 23.47
C LEU A 219 -7.46 -7.08 23.93
N PHE A 220 -6.19 -7.03 24.35
CA PHE A 220 -5.42 -8.18 24.78
C PHE A 220 -5.29 -8.31 26.30
N ALA A 221 -6.06 -7.55 27.09
CA ALA A 221 -5.99 -7.59 28.56
C ALA A 221 -6.16 -9.01 29.16
N ASP A 222 -6.98 -9.85 28.52
CA ASP A 222 -7.23 -11.24 28.94
C ASP A 222 -6.17 -12.24 28.43
N ASP A 223 -5.28 -11.83 27.53
CA ASP A 223 -4.19 -12.65 26.99
C ASP A 223 -2.87 -12.26 27.67
N MET A 224 -2.56 -12.92 28.79
CA MET A 224 -1.43 -12.54 29.65
C MET A 224 -0.09 -12.46 28.92
N GLU A 225 0.16 -13.34 27.95
CA GLU A 225 1.43 -13.37 27.23
C GLU A 225 1.60 -12.09 26.40
N ILE A 226 0.61 -11.78 25.57
CA ILE A 226 0.62 -10.59 24.72
C ILE A 226 0.57 -9.32 25.58
N PHE A 227 -0.29 -9.30 26.60
CA PHE A 227 -0.47 -8.15 27.48
C PHE A 227 0.83 -7.76 28.20
N ILE A 228 1.55 -8.72 28.77
CA ILE A 228 2.81 -8.44 29.48
C ILE A 228 3.80 -7.80 28.52
N VAL A 229 4.00 -8.38 27.33
CA VAL A 229 4.95 -7.83 26.36
C VAL A 229 4.55 -6.41 25.95
N LEU A 230 3.28 -6.20 25.55
CA LEU A 230 2.78 -4.86 25.17
C LEU A 230 2.95 -3.84 26.30
N SER A 231 2.64 -4.21 27.55
CA SER A 231 2.77 -3.31 28.70
C SER A 231 4.22 -2.83 28.94
N THR A 232 5.21 -3.64 28.60
CA THR A 232 6.63 -3.26 28.75
C THR A 232 7.13 -2.33 27.64
N MET A 233 6.34 -2.13 26.57
CA MET A 233 6.73 -1.34 25.39
C MET A 233 6.26 0.12 25.45
N GLU A 234 5.54 0.55 26.50
CA GLU A 234 4.91 1.87 26.59
C GLU A 234 5.87 3.03 26.29
N GLU A 235 7.04 3.06 26.94
CA GLU A 235 8.04 4.12 26.75
C GLU A 235 8.64 4.12 25.34
N LEU A 236 8.85 2.94 24.74
CA LEU A 236 9.32 2.82 23.36
C LEU A 236 8.28 3.40 22.40
N ILE A 237 7.01 3.10 22.62
CA ILE A 237 5.89 3.55 21.78
C ILE A 237 5.70 5.06 21.90
N ARG A 238 5.73 5.62 23.12
CA ARG A 238 5.68 7.07 23.35
C ARG A 238 6.81 7.82 22.66
N ARG A 239 8.04 7.27 22.74
CA ARG A 239 9.18 7.84 22.02
C ARG A 239 8.95 7.84 20.51
N GLN A 240 8.42 6.74 19.98
CA GLN A 240 8.14 6.60 18.56
C GLN A 240 7.00 7.51 18.09
N GLU A 241 5.95 7.67 18.88
CA GLU A 241 4.86 8.62 18.61
C GLU A 241 5.40 10.05 18.50
N LYS A 242 6.23 10.48 19.45
CA LYS A 242 6.87 11.80 19.42
C LYS A 242 7.71 12.01 18.17
N ILE A 243 8.46 10.99 17.74
CA ILE A 243 9.24 11.04 16.49
C ILE A 243 8.30 11.26 15.30
N LEU A 244 7.26 10.45 15.17
CA LEU A 244 6.36 10.47 14.02
C LEU A 244 5.56 11.79 13.94
N ASP A 245 4.97 12.24 15.05
CA ASP A 245 4.19 13.48 15.10
C ASP A 245 5.06 14.70 14.76
N LEU A 246 6.29 14.78 15.29
CA LEU A 246 7.22 15.86 14.94
C LEU A 246 7.67 15.78 13.49
N THR A 247 7.98 14.59 12.97
CA THR A 247 8.32 14.40 11.56
C THR A 247 7.16 14.89 10.67
N GLU A 248 5.92 14.50 10.96
CA GLU A 248 4.76 14.91 10.17
C GLU A 248 4.50 16.42 10.22
N LYS A 249 4.67 17.04 11.39
CA LYS A 249 4.60 18.50 11.57
C LYS A 249 5.63 19.21 10.69
N LEU A 250 6.87 18.72 10.67
CA LEU A 250 7.95 19.29 9.87
C LEU A 250 7.71 19.09 8.36
N LEU A 251 7.26 17.90 7.94
CA LEU A 251 6.91 17.64 6.53
C LEU A 251 5.78 18.57 6.05
N SER A 252 4.73 18.73 6.87
CA SER A 252 3.60 19.60 6.56
C SER A 252 3.99 21.06 6.43
N TYR A 253 4.92 21.52 7.28
CA TYR A 253 5.46 22.88 7.19
C TYR A 253 6.33 23.07 5.95
N THR A 254 7.28 22.16 5.71
CA THR A 254 8.24 22.26 4.59
C THR A 254 7.56 22.19 3.23
N ALA A 255 6.47 21.43 3.09
CA ALA A 255 5.68 21.36 1.86
C ALA A 255 4.98 22.69 1.51
N LYS A 256 4.71 23.54 2.50
CA LYS A 256 3.97 24.81 2.33
C LYS A 256 4.87 26.05 2.25
N ASN A 257 6.15 25.91 2.58
CA ASN A 257 7.06 27.04 2.79
C ASN A 257 8.32 26.97 1.91
N ARG A 258 8.97 28.12 1.72
CA ARG A 258 10.24 28.22 0.97
C ARG A 258 11.36 27.46 1.69
N LEU A 259 12.24 26.83 0.91
CA LEU A 259 13.36 25.98 1.37
C LEU A 259 14.26 26.66 2.42
N ASP A 260 14.54 27.95 2.26
CA ASP A 260 15.49 28.70 3.10
C ASP A 260 15.00 28.89 4.55
N LEU A 261 13.68 28.91 4.74
CA LEU A 261 13.04 29.05 6.06
C LEU A 261 12.84 27.70 6.76
N ASN A 262 13.05 26.59 6.05
CA ASN A 262 12.78 25.26 6.57
C ASN A 262 13.82 24.83 7.61
N ILE A 263 15.11 25.14 7.42
CA ILE A 263 16.17 24.72 8.34
C ILE A 263 16.08 25.40 9.70
N GLN A 264 15.77 26.70 9.74
CA GLN A 264 15.58 27.44 10.99
C GLN A 264 14.38 26.88 11.77
N TYR A 265 13.28 26.60 11.07
CA TYR A 265 12.09 26.01 11.68
C TYR A 265 12.37 24.59 12.21
N ILE A 266 13.01 23.73 11.41
CA ILE A 266 13.43 22.39 11.83
C ILE A 266 14.28 22.46 13.10
N PHE A 267 15.30 23.32 13.13
CA PHE A 267 16.12 23.50 14.33
C PHE A 267 15.28 23.95 15.53
N SER A 268 14.39 24.94 15.35
CA SER A 268 13.57 25.45 16.47
C SER A 268 12.64 24.40 17.07
N GLU A 269 12.11 23.50 16.23
CA GLU A 269 11.22 22.41 16.66
C GLU A 269 11.99 21.25 17.32
N LEU A 270 13.21 20.98 16.87
CA LEU A 270 14.07 19.94 17.45
C LEU A 270 14.82 20.41 18.69
N ASN A 271 14.95 21.72 18.90
CA ASN A 271 15.66 22.27 20.04
C ASN A 271 15.02 21.83 21.36
N GLY A 272 15.84 21.36 22.30
CA GLY A 272 15.38 20.79 23.58
C GLY A 272 14.89 19.34 23.50
N THR A 273 14.95 18.69 22.33
CA THR A 273 14.69 17.25 22.19
C THR A 273 15.98 16.45 22.38
N GLU A 274 15.87 15.22 22.90
CA GLU A 274 17.01 14.29 23.02
C GLU A 274 17.68 14.08 21.65
N ILE A 275 19.02 14.12 21.62
CA ILE A 275 19.80 13.99 20.37
C ILE A 275 19.44 12.73 19.59
N GLY A 276 19.21 11.60 20.26
CA GLY A 276 18.80 10.36 19.60
C GLY A 276 17.47 10.52 18.85
N ILE A 277 16.49 11.21 19.44
CA ILE A 277 15.18 11.49 18.82
C ILE A 277 15.35 12.47 17.65
N ALA A 278 16.10 13.55 17.85
CA ALA A 278 16.36 14.53 16.80
C ALA A 278 17.09 13.92 15.59
N THR A 279 18.06 13.05 15.84
CA THR A 279 18.79 12.31 14.80
C THR A 279 17.84 11.46 13.96
N GLU A 280 16.92 10.74 14.61
CA GLU A 280 15.95 9.89 13.92
C GLU A 280 14.95 10.70 13.09
N ILE A 281 14.43 11.81 13.62
CA ILE A 281 13.57 12.72 12.84
C ILE A 281 14.31 13.25 11.60
N LEU A 282 15.57 13.67 11.76
CA LEU A 282 16.38 14.15 10.64
C LEU A 282 16.70 13.05 9.62
N ASN A 283 16.90 11.79 10.05
CA ASN A 283 17.01 10.65 9.14
C ASN A 283 15.76 10.52 8.28
N GLN A 284 14.57 10.53 8.89
CA GLN A 284 13.30 10.38 8.18
C GLN A 284 13.06 11.55 7.19
N LEU A 285 13.41 12.78 7.56
CA LEU A 285 13.35 13.93 6.65
C LEU A 285 14.32 13.78 5.47
N GLN A 286 15.52 13.26 5.71
CA GLN A 286 16.52 13.01 4.66
C GLN A 286 16.04 11.90 3.71
N GLU A 287 15.51 10.79 4.23
CA GLU A 287 14.96 9.69 3.42
C GLU A 287 13.83 10.16 2.51
N ARG A 288 12.99 11.08 3.00
CA ARG A 288 11.93 11.74 2.25
C ARG A 288 12.42 12.88 1.35
N LYS A 289 13.74 13.08 1.26
CA LYS A 289 14.41 14.11 0.43
C LYS A 289 13.99 15.54 0.75
N VAL A 290 13.55 15.79 1.99
CA VAL A 290 13.20 17.13 2.47
C VAL A 290 14.45 17.94 2.82
N ILE A 291 15.49 17.25 3.30
CA ILE A 291 16.79 17.84 3.61
C ILE A 291 17.94 17.03 2.98
N SER A 292 19.05 17.70 2.71
CA SER A 292 20.31 17.08 2.28
C SER A 292 21.11 16.51 3.46
N PRO A 293 22.10 15.63 3.21
CA PRO A 293 23.02 15.17 4.25
C PRO A 293 23.75 16.32 4.95
N SER A 294 24.19 17.33 4.20
CA SER A 294 24.87 18.51 4.76
C SER A 294 23.95 19.37 5.64
N GLN A 295 22.66 19.47 5.30
CA GLN A 295 21.67 20.16 6.12
C GLN A 295 21.37 19.40 7.42
N LYS A 296 21.31 18.06 7.36
CA LYS A 296 21.19 17.22 8.55
C LYS A 296 22.37 17.42 9.50
N GLU A 297 23.60 17.32 9.01
CA GLU A 297 24.82 17.55 9.81
C GLU A 297 24.82 18.94 10.44
N LEU A 298 24.43 19.96 9.67
CA LEU A 298 24.33 21.33 10.18
C LEU A 298 23.35 21.43 11.37
N VAL A 299 22.15 20.87 11.26
CA VAL A 299 21.16 20.90 12.35
C VAL A 299 21.64 20.11 13.57
N LEU A 300 22.24 18.94 13.37
CA LEU A 300 22.80 18.14 14.48
C LEU A 300 23.90 18.90 15.21
N ASN A 301 24.84 19.49 14.48
CA ASN A 301 25.91 20.31 15.07
C ASN A 301 25.33 21.49 15.86
N PHE A 302 24.25 22.12 15.38
CA PHE A 302 23.58 23.19 16.13
C PHE A 302 22.96 22.71 17.43
N LEU A 303 22.31 21.55 17.42
CA LEU A 303 21.68 20.96 18.60
C LEU A 303 22.73 20.52 19.64
N GLU A 304 23.88 20.01 19.20
CA GLU A 304 24.98 19.58 20.07
C GLU A 304 25.75 20.75 20.70
N THR A 305 26.00 21.81 19.94
CA THR A 305 26.91 22.89 20.36
C THR A 305 26.18 24.12 20.92
N GLY A 306 24.86 24.24 20.73
CA GLY A 306 24.05 25.37 21.18
C GLY A 306 24.42 26.72 20.56
N ASN A 307 25.31 26.74 19.54
CA ASN A 307 25.96 27.95 19.09
C ASN A 307 25.31 28.50 17.81
N LEU A 308 24.40 29.48 17.99
CA LEU A 308 23.74 30.22 16.89
C LEU A 308 24.71 31.13 16.11
N ASP A 309 25.97 31.27 16.53
CA ASP A 309 26.94 32.17 15.93
C ASP A 309 27.32 31.82 14.47
N ILE A 310 27.05 30.59 14.03
CA ILE A 310 27.27 30.16 12.62
C ILE A 310 26.11 30.60 11.70
N LEU A 311 24.96 31.02 12.23
CA LEU A 311 23.85 31.57 11.41
C LEU A 311 24.03 33.05 11.05
N LYS A 312 24.93 33.78 11.74
CA LYS A 312 25.29 35.17 11.40
C LYS A 312 25.76 35.33 9.94
N PRO A 313 26.63 34.47 9.38
CA PRO A 313 27.01 34.55 7.97
C PRO A 313 25.89 34.19 6.97
N LEU A 314 24.89 33.37 7.35
CA LEU A 314 23.74 33.06 6.48
C LEU A 314 22.75 34.23 6.35
N LYS A 315 22.58 35.02 7.42
CA LYS A 315 21.75 36.25 7.40
C LYS A 315 22.29 37.33 6.45
N MET A 316 23.61 37.34 6.22
CA MET A 316 24.31 38.28 5.33
C MET A 316 24.10 37.99 3.83
N ASN A 317 23.81 36.73 3.46
CA ASN A 317 23.62 36.34 2.06
C ASN A 317 22.17 36.48 1.58
N LEU A 318 21.20 36.62 2.49
CA LEU A 318 19.79 36.88 2.15
C LEU A 318 19.44 38.38 2.02
N LEU A 319 20.37 39.26 2.40
CA LEU A 319 20.22 40.72 2.37
C LEU A 319 21.09 41.39 1.28
N ARG A 320 21.53 40.62 0.28
CA ARG A 320 22.23 41.14 -0.91
C ARG A 320 21.44 40.85 -2.18
#